data_AF-A0A9X2YZM7-F1
#
_entry.id   AF-A0A9X2YZM7-F1
#
_cell.length_a   1.000
_cell.length_b   1.000
_cell.length_c   1.000
_cell.angle_alpha   90.00
_cell.angle_beta   90.00
_cell.angle_gamma   90.00
#
_symmetry.space_group_name_H-M   'P 1'
#
loop_
_entity.id
_entity.type
_entity.pdbx_description
1 polymer ?
#
loop_
_entity_poly.entity_id
_entity_poly.type
_entity_poly.pdbx_seq_one_letter_code
_entity_poly.pdbx_strand_id
1 'polypeptide(L)'
;MTALPPDPDPAEIPTVGDAHGVEPGETPPDSGSTAQSANQDPPPRRRMTPVGVAALIAVGLLFTIFLIVSVVYLLQVAGVLDRW
;
A
#
# COMPACT_ATOMS: atom_id res chain seq x y z
N MET A 1 -61.64 -17.74 39.47
CA MET A 1 -61.19 -16.34 39.37
C MET A 1 -60.21 -16.29 38.22
N THR A 2 -60.67 -15.80 37.07
CA THR A 2 -59.92 -15.62 35.83
C THR A 2 -59.15 -14.31 35.90
N ALA A 3 -57.83 -14.35 35.81
CA ALA A 3 -56.99 -13.17 35.63
C ALA A 3 -56.34 -13.26 34.25
N LEU A 4 -56.95 -12.59 33.26
CA LEU A 4 -56.30 -12.33 31.98
C LEU A 4 -55.29 -11.19 32.20
N PRO A 5 -54.01 -11.31 31.78
CA PRO A 5 -53.06 -10.21 31.86
C PRO A 5 -53.61 -9.00 31.08
N PRO A 6 -53.46 -7.76 31.58
CA PRO A 6 -53.89 -6.58 30.85
C PRO A 6 -53.04 -6.47 29.57
N ASP A 7 -53.70 -6.54 28.42
CA ASP A 7 -53.08 -6.20 27.14
C ASP A 7 -52.88 -4.67 27.14
N PRO A 8 -51.64 -4.16 27.10
CA PRO A 8 -51.39 -2.72 27.19
C PRO A 8 -51.96 -2.01 25.95
N ASP A 9 -52.60 -0.86 26.16
CA ASP A 9 -53.19 -0.05 25.09
C ASP A 9 -52.09 0.37 24.09
N PRO A 10 -52.24 0.14 22.77
CA PRO A 10 -51.25 0.54 21.76
C PRO A 10 -50.91 2.04 21.78
N ALA A 11 -51.78 2.88 22.34
CA ALA A 11 -51.53 4.30 22.53
C ALA A 11 -50.52 4.61 23.66
N GLU A 12 -50.24 3.65 24.55
CA GLU A 12 -49.32 3.80 25.68
C GLU A 12 -47.91 3.27 25.41
N ILE A 13 -47.66 2.71 24.22
CA ILE A 13 -46.30 2.31 23.83
C ILE A 13 -45.53 3.60 23.52
N PRO A 14 -44.39 3.87 24.20
CA PRO A 14 -43.51 4.96 23.80
C PRO A 14 -43.16 4.75 22.33
N THR A 15 -43.47 5.73 21.49
CA THR A 15 -42.94 5.79 20.13
C THR A 15 -41.42 5.80 20.28
N VAL A 16 -40.80 4.66 19.98
CA VAL A 16 -39.37 4.58 19.71
C VAL A 16 -39.19 5.49 18.50
N GLY A 17 -38.65 6.68 18.75
CA GLY A 17 -38.21 7.58 17.72
C GLY A 17 -37.36 6.80 16.74
N ASP A 18 -37.75 6.92 15.48
CA ASP A 18 -37.20 6.30 14.29
C ASP A 18 -35.75 5.85 14.42
N ALA A 19 -35.57 4.55 14.18
CA ALA A 19 -34.38 3.89 13.66
C ALA A 19 -33.06 4.69 13.80
N HIS A 20 -32.21 4.29 14.76
CA HIS A 20 -30.77 4.57 14.73
C HIS A 20 -30.06 3.84 13.58
N GLY A 21 -30.63 3.85 12.38
CA GLY A 21 -29.94 3.57 11.15
C GLY A 21 -29.45 4.89 10.60
N VAL A 22 -28.17 5.20 10.82
CA VAL A 22 -27.49 6.15 9.95
C VAL A 22 -27.73 5.70 8.50
N GLU A 23 -28.10 6.63 7.63
CA GLU A 23 -28.32 6.28 6.23
C GLU A 23 -27.00 5.71 5.69
N PRO A 24 -27.00 4.54 5.01
CA PRO A 24 -25.77 3.97 4.46
C PRO A 24 -25.09 4.97 3.52
N GLY A 25 -24.05 5.67 4.02
CA GLY A 25 -23.38 6.77 3.32
C GLY A 25 -23.19 8.06 4.14
N GLU A 26 -23.80 8.20 5.33
CA GLU A 26 -23.66 9.41 6.17
C GLU A 26 -22.32 9.56 6.89
N THR A 27 -21.51 8.51 6.96
CA THR A 27 -20.07 8.64 7.19
C THR A 27 -19.38 8.78 5.84
N PRO A 28 -18.83 9.95 5.48
CA PRO A 28 -18.10 10.12 4.24
C PRO A 28 -16.98 9.06 4.14
N PRO A 29 -16.96 8.20 3.11
CA PRO A 29 -15.79 7.38 2.83
C PRO A 29 -14.75 8.24 2.09
N ASP A 30 -14.35 9.38 2.66
CA ASP A 30 -13.48 10.33 1.95
C ASP A 30 -12.55 11.15 2.86
N SER A 31 -12.28 10.66 4.07
CA SER A 31 -10.98 10.94 4.67
C SER A 31 -10.04 9.86 4.17
N GLY A 32 -9.20 10.19 3.18
CA GLY A 32 -8.10 9.32 2.76
C GLY A 32 -7.34 8.88 4.01
N SER A 33 -7.53 7.63 4.41
CA SER A 33 -6.99 7.12 5.66
C SER A 33 -5.47 7.12 5.58
N THR A 34 -4.86 8.14 6.17
CA THR A 34 -3.44 8.13 6.54
C THR A 34 -3.22 7.31 7.82
N ALA A 35 -4.30 6.89 8.48
CA ALA A 35 -4.23 5.92 9.57
C ALA A 35 -3.86 4.56 8.99
N GLN A 36 -2.61 4.18 9.19
CA GLN A 36 -2.13 2.82 8.97
C GLN A 36 -2.90 1.87 9.89
N SER A 37 -3.26 0.70 9.38
CA SER A 37 -3.90 -0.35 10.17
C SER A 37 -3.06 -0.64 11.43
N ALA A 38 -3.72 -0.79 12.58
CA ALA A 38 -3.05 -1.23 13.81
C ALA A 38 -2.51 -2.67 13.70
N ASN A 39 -2.90 -3.41 12.66
CA ASN A 39 -2.32 -4.71 12.36
C ASN A 39 -0.94 -4.55 11.72
N GLN A 40 0.03 -5.27 12.27
CA GLN A 40 1.37 -5.37 11.70
C GLN A 40 1.30 -6.04 10.34
N ASP A 41 1.86 -5.39 9.32
CA ASP A 41 1.97 -5.99 7.99
C ASP A 41 2.81 -7.28 8.06
N PRO A 42 2.39 -8.36 7.37
CA PRO A 42 3.17 -9.58 7.32
C PRO A 42 4.55 -9.30 6.70
N PRO A 43 5.62 -9.86 7.26
CA PRO A 43 6.96 -9.61 6.74
C PRO A 43 7.06 -10.07 5.28
N PRO A 44 7.77 -9.31 4.43
CA PRO A 44 7.91 -9.66 3.02
C PRO A 44 8.53 -11.06 2.89
N ARG A 45 7.84 -11.97 2.17
CA ARG A 45 8.26 -13.36 1.97
C ARG A 45 9.62 -13.50 1.28
N ARG A 46 10.03 -12.50 0.49
CA ARG A 46 11.34 -12.44 -0.16
C ARG A 46 11.92 -11.04 -0.01
N ARG A 47 13.21 -10.99 0.35
CA ARG A 47 14.00 -9.75 0.43
C ARG A 47 14.26 -9.12 -0.93
N MET A 48 14.22 -9.92 -2.00
CA MET A 48 14.46 -9.48 -3.39
C MET A 48 13.30 -9.91 -4.29
N THR A 49 12.68 -8.93 -4.93
CA THR A 49 11.73 -9.17 -6.02
C THR A 49 12.51 -9.47 -7.30
N PRO A 50 11.95 -10.25 -8.25
CA PRO A 50 12.58 -10.47 -9.55
C PRO A 50 12.94 -9.17 -10.27
N VAL A 51 12.09 -8.14 -10.11
CA VAL A 51 12.33 -6.78 -10.63
C VAL A 51 13.57 -6.16 -9.98
N GLY A 52 13.74 -6.29 -8.67
CA GLY A 52 14.93 -5.79 -7.97
C GLY A 52 16.23 -6.46 -8.43
N VAL A 53 16.19 -7.77 -8.70
CA VAL A 53 17.34 -8.50 -9.27
C VAL A 53 17.64 -8.01 -10.68
N ALA A 54 16.62 -7.86 -11.53
CA ALA A 54 16.79 -7.35 -12.88
C ALA A 54 17.37 -5.91 -12.89
N ALA A 55 16.91 -5.04 -11.99
CA ALA A 55 17.42 -3.69 -11.84
C ALA A 55 18.91 -3.68 -11.44
N LEU A 56 19.32 -4.53 -10.49
CA LEU A 56 20.73 -4.65 -10.10
C LEU A 56 21.61 -5.12 -11.24
N ILE A 57 21.15 -6.10 -12.03
CA ILE A 57 21.88 -6.56 -13.22
C ILE A 57 22.01 -5.43 -14.24
N ALA A 58 20.94 -4.69 -14.50
CA ALA A 58 20.96 -3.56 -15.44
C ALA A 58 21.96 -2.47 -15.01
N VAL A 59 21.97 -2.11 -13.72
CA VAL A 59 22.94 -1.15 -13.16
C VAL A 59 24.36 -1.68 -13.27
N GLY A 60 24.58 -2.95 -12.93
CA GLY A 60 25.90 -3.59 -13.05
C GLY A 60 26.43 -3.61 -14.48
N LEU A 61 25.56 -3.89 -15.45
CA LEU A 61 25.91 -3.87 -16.87
C LEU A 61 26.28 -2.46 -17.34
N LEU A 62 25.45 -1.46 -16.99
CA LEU A 62 25.71 -0.06 -17.33
C LEU A 62 27.05 0.41 -16.76
N PHE A 63 27.32 0.10 -15.49
CA PHE A 63 28.58 0.44 -14.84
C PHE A 63 29.77 -0.26 -15.49
N THR A 64 29.62 -1.52 -15.89
CA THR A 64 30.67 -2.28 -16.59
C THR A 64 30.99 -1.64 -17.94
N ILE A 65 29.98 -1.28 -18.73
CA ILE A 65 30.16 -0.59 -20.02
C ILE A 65 30.87 0.75 -19.79
N PHE A 66 30.43 1.52 -18.78
CA PHE A 66 31.06 2.78 -18.42
C PHE A 66 32.54 2.60 -18.10
N LEU A 67 32.91 1.61 -17.28
CA LEU A 67 34.30 1.32 -16.95
C LEU A 67 35.13 0.96 -18.18
N ILE A 68 34.60 0.13 -19.09
CA ILE A 68 35.28 -0.22 -20.33
C ILE A 68 35.58 1.04 -21.15
N VAL A 69 34.56 1.87 -21.39
CA VAL A 69 34.72 3.12 -22.15
C VAL A 69 35.71 4.05 -21.45
N SER A 70 35.61 4.21 -20.13
CA SER A 70 36.51 5.04 -19.35
C SER A 70 37.96 4.58 -19.47
N VAL A 71 38.23 3.27 -19.38
CA VAL A 71 39.59 2.73 -19.48
C VAL A 71 40.13 2.89 -20.89
N VAL A 72 39.33 2.55 -21.92
CA VAL A 72 39.74 2.72 -23.33
C VAL A 72 40.06 4.19 -23.62
N TYR A 73 39.20 5.09 -23.18
CA TYR A 73 39.40 6.53 -23.34
C TYR A 73 40.67 7.01 -22.63
N LEU A 74 40.90 6.56 -21.40
CA LEU A 74 42.12 6.89 -20.66
C LEU A 74 43.38 6.39 -21.38
N LEU A 75 43.35 5.15 -21.90
CA LEU A 75 44.46 4.59 -22.66
C LEU A 75 44.72 5.38 -23.96
N GLN A 76 43.66 5.88 -24.60
CA GLN A 76 43.76 6.71 -25.80
C GLN A 76 44.35 8.09 -25.46
N VAL A 77 43.85 8.77 -24.43
CA VAL A 77 44.37 10.08 -24.00
C VAL A 77 45.79 10.00 -23.48
N ALA A 78 46.16 8.92 -22.79
CA ALA A 78 47.54 8.65 -22.39
C ALA A 78 48.46 8.33 -23.59
N GLY A 79 47.90 8.32 -24.81
CA GLY A 79 48.58 8.02 -26.05
C GLY A 79 49.14 6.61 -26.08
N VAL A 80 48.64 5.67 -25.26
CA VAL A 80 49.09 4.26 -25.22
C VAL A 80 48.60 3.50 -26.45
N LEU A 81 47.40 3.83 -26.91
CA LEU A 81 46.79 3.20 -28.09
C LEU A 81 47.33 3.75 -29.42
N ASP A 82 47.92 4.95 -29.43
CA ASP A 82 48.46 5.59 -30.65
C ASP A 82 49.91 5.17 -30.96
N ARG A 83 50.52 4.32 -30.13
CA ARG A 83 51.95 3.94 -30.22
C ARG A 83 52.22 2.73 -31.11
N TRP A 84 51.18 2.13 -31.68
CA TRP A 84 51.21 0.93 -32.53
C TRP A 84 50.61 1.25 -33.90
#